data_AF-A0A139WV58-F1
#
_entry.id   AF-A0A139WV58-F1
#
_cell.length_a   1.000
_cell.length_b   1.000
_cell.length_c   1.000
_cell.angle_alpha   90.00
_cell.angle_beta   90.00
_cell.angle_gamma   90.00
#
_symmetry.space_group_name_H-M   'P 1'
#
loop_
_entity.id
_entity.type
_entity.pdbx_description
1 polymer ?
#
loop_
_entity_poly.entity_id
_entity_poly.type
_entity_poly.pdbx_seq_one_letter_code
_entity_poly.pdbx_strand_id
1 'polypeptide(L)' 'MLYGISKQQVVIELFRINGGKPGYYLADLRHNKQYYYCGTEPQDVKSKLLFLGIGREDLQ' A
#
# COMPACT_ATOMS: atom_id res chain seq x y z
N MET A 1 9.85 5.22 17.22
CA MET A 1 8.63 4.71 16.56
C MET A 1 8.27 5.67 15.44
N LEU A 2 8.25 5.23 14.18
CA LEU A 2 7.80 6.10 13.07
C LEU A 2 6.27 6.14 13.10
N TYR A 3 5.66 7.33 13.17
CA TYR A 3 4.19 7.56 13.15
C TYR A 3 3.36 6.88 14.25
N GLY A 4 4.00 6.47 15.37
CA GLY A 4 3.31 5.84 16.49
C GLY A 4 2.62 4.51 16.14
N ILE A 5 3.12 3.79 15.12
CA ILE A 5 2.58 2.50 14.69
C ILE A 5 3.67 1.43 14.66
N SER A 6 3.35 0.21 15.11
CA SER A 6 4.24 -0.94 15.04
C SER A 6 4.07 -1.69 13.71
N LYS A 7 5.08 -2.46 13.30
CA LYS A 7 4.98 -3.33 12.12
C LYS A 7 3.81 -4.32 12.24
N GLN A 8 3.57 -4.86 13.43
CA GLN A 8 2.46 -5.79 13.68
C GLN A 8 1.10 -5.12 13.46
N GLN A 9 0.92 -3.88 13.92
CA GLN A 9 -0.30 -3.12 13.68
C GLN A 9 -0.52 -2.90 12.18
N VAL A 10 0.52 -2.53 11.42
CA VAL A 10 0.43 -2.39 9.96
C VAL A 10 -0.02 -3.68 9.30
N VAL A 11 0.59 -4.82 9.66
CA VAL A 11 0.22 -6.13 9.10
C VAL A 11 -1.24 -6.49 9.40
N ILE A 12 -1.74 -6.20 10.61
CA ILE A 12 -3.14 -6.43 10.98
C ILE A 12 -4.08 -5.61 10.11
N GLU A 13 -3.79 -4.32 9.89
CA GLU A 13 -4.64 -3.48 9.04
C GLU A 13 -4.61 -3.91 7.57
N LEU A 14 -3.43 -4.28 7.04
CA LEU A 14 -3.31 -4.83 5.70
C LEU A 14 -4.09 -6.14 5.52
N PHE A 15 -4.10 -7.00 6.52
CA PHE A 15 -4.90 -8.22 6.52
C PHE A 15 -6.41 -7.89 6.45
N ARG A 16 -6.88 -6.90 7.23
CA ARG A 16 -8.29 -6.54 7.33
C ARG A 16 -8.89 -6.03 6.02
N ILE A 17 -8.16 -5.23 5.24
CA ILE A 17 -8.71 -4.59 4.05
C ILE A 17 -9.06 -5.54 2.90
N ASN A 18 -8.48 -6.74 2.87
CA ASN A 18 -8.70 -7.69 1.78
C ASN A 18 -8.71 -9.16 2.26
N GLY A 19 -9.05 -9.38 3.54
CA GLY A 19 -9.17 -10.72 4.13
C GLY A 19 -7.88 -11.54 4.08
N GLY A 20 -6.72 -10.89 4.12
CA GLY A 20 -5.42 -11.57 4.02
C GLY A 20 -5.14 -12.22 2.67
N LYS A 21 -5.83 -11.81 1.60
CA LYS A 21 -5.58 -12.31 0.25
C LYS A 21 -4.09 -12.13 -0.11
N PRO A 22 -3.42 -13.14 -0.69
CA PRO A 22 -2.03 -12.99 -1.12
C PRO A 22 -1.90 -11.90 -2.19
N GLY A 23 -0.79 -11.15 -2.13
CA GLY A 23 -0.48 -10.10 -3.09
C GLY A 23 0.30 -8.94 -2.46
N TYR A 24 0.42 -7.87 -3.22
CA TYR A 24 1.11 -6.65 -2.83
C TYR A 24 0.18 -5.66 -2.13
N TYR A 25 0.76 -4.96 -1.16
CA TYR A 25 0.06 -4.03 -0.30
C TYR A 25 0.90 -2.75 -0.10
N LEU A 26 0.22 -1.62 0.05
CA LEU A 26 0.82 -0.33 0.41
C LEU A 26 0.14 0.23 1.66
N ALA A 27 0.93 0.92 2.47
CA ALA A 27 0.44 1.63 3.66
C ALA A 27 0.98 3.08 3.64
N ASP A 28 0.07 4.06 3.56
CA ASP A 28 0.41 5.46 3.82
C ASP A 28 0.25 5.75 5.31
N LEU A 29 1.38 5.81 6.02
CA LEU A 29 1.40 6.03 7.47
C LEU A 29 1.37 7.52 7.85
N ARG A 30 1.60 8.43 6.90
CA ARG A 30 1.70 9.88 7.14
C ARG A 30 0.33 10.54 7.13
N HIS A 31 -0.50 10.20 6.14
CA HIS A 31 -1.79 10.85 5.94
C HIS A 31 -2.91 9.88 6.32
N ASN A 32 -3.50 10.07 7.51
CA ASN A 32 -4.66 9.32 8.01
C ASN A 32 -4.55 7.79 8.03
N LYS A 33 -3.33 7.21 7.92
CA LYS A 33 -3.08 5.76 8.00
C LYS A 33 -3.94 4.99 6.98
N GLN A 34 -3.72 5.24 5.70
CA GLN A 34 -4.45 4.58 4.62
C GLN A 34 -3.76 3.29 4.19
N TYR A 35 -4.53 2.30 3.77
CA TYR A 35 -4.06 0.96 3.41
C TYR A 35 -4.67 0.53 2.08
N TYR A 36 -3.87 -0.08 1.22
CA TYR A 36 -4.26 -0.42 -0.14
C TYR A 36 -3.83 -1.83 -0.51
N TYR A 37 -4.75 -2.61 -1.06
CA TYR A 37 -4.41 -3.78 -1.85
C TYR A 37 -4.07 -3.33 -3.27
N CYS A 38 -2.93 -3.79 -3.78
CA CYS A 38 -2.46 -3.41 -5.11
C CYS A 38 -2.86 -4.45 -6.15
N GLY A 39 -2.62 -5.73 -5.86
CA GLY A 39 -2.80 -6.83 -6.81
C GLY A 39 -1.76 -7.92 -6.56
N THR A 40 -1.58 -8.83 -7.52
CA THR A 40 -0.64 -9.96 -7.39
C THR A 40 0.64 -9.76 -8.19
N GLU A 41 0.68 -8.77 -9.08
CA GLU A 41 1.82 -8.50 -9.94
C GLU A 41 2.58 -7.24 -9.50
N PRO A 42 3.91 -7.17 -9.69
CA PRO A 42 4.69 -5.97 -9.38
C PRO A 42 4.17 -4.70 -10.10
N GLN A 43 3.66 -4.86 -11.33
CA GLN A 43 3.08 -3.76 -12.10
C GLN A 43 1.87 -3.13 -11.40
N ASP A 44 1.11 -3.90 -10.61
CA ASP A 44 -0.05 -3.39 -9.87
C ASP A 44 0.36 -2.38 -8.79
N VAL A 45 1.55 -2.57 -8.21
CA VAL A 45 2.13 -1.60 -7.26
C VAL A 45 2.46 -0.30 -7.97
N LYS A 46 3.08 -0.37 -9.17
CA LYS A 46 3.38 0.82 -9.99
C LYS A 46 2.09 1.56 -10.33
N SER A 47 1.07 0.85 -10.81
CA SER A 47 -0.25 1.41 -11.10
C SER A 47 -0.90 2.07 -9.87
N LYS A 48 -0.80 1.44 -8.69
CA LYS A 48 -1.33 2.02 -7.44
C LYS A 48 -0.57 3.28 -7.02
N LEU A 49 0.75 3.29 -7.13
CA LEU A 49 1.56 4.48 -6.81
C LEU A 49 1.19 5.65 -7.74
N LEU A 50 1.08 5.41 -9.05
CA LEU A 50 0.66 6.43 -10.02
C LEU A 50 -0.76 6.94 -9.73
N PHE A 51 -1.71 6.05 -9.42
CA PHE A 51 -3.06 6.42 -8.99
C PHE A 51 -3.06 7.32 -7.74
N LEU A 52 -2.12 7.11 -6.82
CA LEU A 52 -1.93 7.94 -5.62
C LEU A 52 -1.14 9.23 -5.90
N GLY A 53 -0.80 9.52 -7.16
CA GLY A 53 -0.01 10.70 -7.55
C GLY A 53 1.49 10.57 -7.23
N ILE A 54 1.97 9.36 -6.97
CA ILE A 54 3.37 9.07 -6.64
C ILE A 54 4.07 8.48 -7.86
N GLY A 55 5.11 9.18 -8.31
CA GLY A 55 5.85 8.82 -9.52
C GLY A 55 5.35 9.57 -10.74
N ARG A 56 5.82 9.16 -11.91
CA ARG A 56 5.40 9.69 -13.21
C ARG A 56 5.34 8.52 -14.18
N GLU A 57 4.49 8.63 -15.19
CA GLU A 57 4.60 7.75 -16.34
C GLU A 57 5.95 7.99 -17.00
N ASP A 58 6.67 6.91 -17.30
CA ASP A 58 7.87 7.02 -18.10
C ASP A 58 7.39 7.48 -19.48
N LEU A 59 7.73 8.71 -19.87
CA LEU A 59 7.39 9.25 -21.18
C LEU A 59 7.93 8.28 -22.23
N GLN A 60 7.01 7.70 -23.00
CA GLN A 60 7.31 6.82 -24.13
C GLN A 60 7.93 7.60 -25.30
#